data_AF-A0A1M7R567-F1
#
_entry.id   AF-A0A1M7R567-F1
#
_cell.length_a   1.000
_cell.length_b   1.000
_cell.length_c   1.000
_cell.angle_alpha   90.00
_cell.angle_beta   90.00
_cell.angle_gamma   90.00
#
_symmetry.space_group_name_H-M   'P 1'
#
loop_
_entity.id
_entity.type
_entity.pdbx_description
1 polymer ?
#
loop_
_entity_poly.entity_id
_entity_poly.type
_entity_poly.pdbx_seq_one_letter_code
_entity_poly.pdbx_strand_id
1 'polypeptide(L)' 'MSSRRLFVGLMADDRMRDAVDALRSTWVLPPGARLVPRHNLHLTLHFLGDVDLIDEASLVEALAAVPVPELQL' A
#
# COMPACT_ATOMS: atom_id res chain seq x y z
N MET A 1 -6.94 20.98 -14.69
CA MET A 1 -5.68 20.20 -14.55
C MET A 1 -6.02 18.88 -13.88
N SER A 2 -5.48 17.75 -14.33
CA SER A 2 -5.80 16.44 -13.74
C SER A 2 -4.94 16.22 -12.50
N SER A 3 -5.54 16.32 -11.32
CA SER A 3 -4.90 15.96 -10.04
C SER A 3 -4.97 14.45 -9.84
N ARG A 4 -3.94 13.83 -9.24
CA ARG A 4 -3.94 12.41 -8.85
C ARG A 4 -3.71 12.27 -7.36
N ARG A 5 -4.43 11.35 -6.73
CA ARG A 5 -4.29 11.07 -5.30
C ARG A 5 -3.27 9.97 -5.09
N LEU A 6 -2.08 10.31 -4.57
CA LEU A 6 -0.94 9.39 -4.51
C LEU A 6 -0.52 9.04 -3.07
N PHE A 7 0.14 7.89 -2.95
CA PHE A 7 0.84 7.46 -1.74
C PHE A 7 2.01 6.54 -2.12
N VAL A 8 2.99 6.43 -1.22
CA VAL A 8 4.10 5.47 -1.27
C VAL A 8 3.83 4.40 -0.23
N GLY A 9 3.94 3.13 -0.61
CA GLY A 9 3.67 2.01 0.30
C GLY A 9 4.41 0.74 -0.07
N LEU A 10 4.50 -0.16 0.90
CA LEU A 10 4.97 -1.52 0.71
C LEU A 10 3.79 -2.41 0.32
N MET A 11 3.93 -3.10 -0.80
CA MET A 11 2.93 -4.08 -1.24
C MET A 11 3.13 -5.37 -0.46
N ALA A 12 2.04 -5.95 0.06
CA ALA A 12 2.09 -7.31 0.58
C ALA A 12 2.52 -8.26 -0.55
N ASP A 13 3.31 -9.28 -0.23
CA ASP A 13 3.53 -10.41 -1.14
C ASP A 13 2.41 -11.47 -0.95
N ASP A 14 2.44 -12.55 -1.73
CA ASP A 14 1.40 -13.57 -1.65
C ASP A 14 1.38 -14.29 -0.30
N ARG A 15 2.56 -14.53 0.29
CA ARG A 15 2.68 -15.15 1.60
C ARG A 15 1.98 -14.32 2.67
N MET A 16 2.21 -13.01 2.69
CA MET A 16 1.58 -12.09 3.62
C MET A 16 0.06 -11.99 3.37
N ARG A 17 -0.35 -11.91 2.09
CA ARG A 17 -1.77 -11.90 1.73
C ARG A 17 -2.50 -13.16 2.23
N ASP A 18 -1.89 -14.33 2.09
CA ASP A 18 -2.45 -15.60 2.58
C ASP A 18 -2.58 -15.63 4.10
N ALA A 19 -1.55 -15.18 4.81
CA ALA A 19 -1.58 -15.11 6.27
C ALA A 19 -2.70 -14.18 6.78
N VAL A 20 -2.88 -13.02 6.13
CA VAL A 20 -3.96 -12.07 6.47
C VAL A 20 -5.33 -12.67 6.19
N ASP A 21 -5.52 -13.36 5.06
CA ASP A 21 -6.79 -13.99 4.72
C ASP A 21 -7.13 -15.14 5.68
N ALA A 22 -6.13 -15.96 6.05
CA ALA A 22 -6.28 -16.99 7.07
C ALA A 22 -6.72 -16.40 8.42
N LEU A 23 -6.09 -15.30 8.86
CA LEU A 23 -6.48 -14.61 10.08
C LEU A 23 -7.91 -14.05 9.99
N ARG A 24 -8.25 -13.38 8.88
CA ARG A 24 -9.59 -12.81 8.65
C ARG A 24 -10.70 -13.85 8.68
N SER A 25 -10.44 -15.08 8.24
CA SER A 25 -11.42 -16.17 8.26
C SER A 25 -11.93 -16.50 9.68
N THR A 26 -11.20 -16.08 10.71
CA THR A 26 -11.57 -16.28 12.12
C THR A 26 -12.42 -15.15 12.69
N TRP A 27 -12.64 -14.08 11.94
CA TRP A 27 -13.30 -12.87 12.46
C TRP A 27 -14.81 -12.95 12.34
N VAL A 28 -15.52 -12.47 13.37
CA VAL A 28 -16.94 -12.12 13.29
C VAL A 28 -17.03 -10.63 12.98
N LEU A 29 -17.46 -10.28 11.79
CA LEU A 29 -17.56 -8.89 11.35
C LEU A 29 -18.87 -8.24 11.84
N PRO A 30 -18.81 -7.03 12.41
CA PRO A 30 -20.03 -6.31 12.77
C PRO A 30 -20.81 -5.86 11.51
N PRO A 31 -22.12 -5.57 11.63
CA PRO A 31 -22.90 -5.04 10.52
C PRO A 31 -22.26 -3.79 9.91
N GLY A 32 -22.13 -3.75 8.59
CA GLY A 32 -21.53 -2.64 7.85
C GLY A 32 -20.00 -2.67 7.73
N ALA A 33 -19.30 -3.61 8.38
CA ALA A 33 -17.87 -3.78 8.16
C ALA A 33 -17.56 -4.22 6.72
N ARG A 34 -16.55 -3.60 6.12
CA ARG A 34 -16.05 -3.94 4.78
C ARG A 34 -14.58 -4.34 4.86
N LEU A 35 -14.28 -5.53 4.37
CA LEU A 35 -12.90 -5.98 4.23
C LEU A 35 -12.20 -5.25 3.08
N VAL A 36 -10.92 -4.91 3.30
CA VAL A 36 -10.05 -4.42 2.23
C VAL A 36 -9.80 -5.56 1.24
N PRO A 37 -10.01 -5.36 -0.08
CA PRO A 37 -9.72 -6.37 -1.09
C PRO A 37 -8.28 -6.88 -0.98
N ARG A 38 -8.07 -8.17 -1.24
CA ARG A 38 -6.76 -8.83 -1.14
C ARG A 38 -5.65 -8.11 -1.90
N HIS A 39 -5.93 -7.66 -3.13
CA HIS A 39 -4.96 -6.95 -3.97
C HIS A 39 -4.65 -5.52 -3.49
N ASN A 40 -5.48 -4.97 -2.59
CA ASN A 40 -5.28 -3.66 -1.98
C ASN A 40 -4.59 -3.75 -0.60
N LEU A 41 -4.10 -4.91 -0.18
CA LEU A 41 -3.32 -5.03 1.04
C LEU A 41 -1.93 -4.42 0.85
N HIS A 42 -1.65 -3.36 1.60
CA HIS A 42 -0.40 -2.63 1.60
C HIS A 42 -0.15 -1.99 2.96
N LEU A 43 1.10 -1.60 3.21
CA LEU A 43 1.48 -0.71 4.30
C LEU A 43 1.83 0.66 3.72
N THR A 44 1.02 1.67 4.01
CA THR A 44 1.33 3.05 3.59
C THR A 44 2.53 3.58 4.39
N LEU A 45 3.56 4.03 3.68
CA LEU A 45 4.72 4.70 4.27
C LEU A 45 4.53 6.22 4.29
N HIS A 46 4.02 6.78 3.20
CA HIS A 46 3.79 8.22 3.08
C HIS A 46 2.60 8.51 2.18
N PHE A 47 1.65 9.32 2.65
CA PHE A 47 0.47 9.71 1.89
C PHE A 47 0.67 11.14 1.33
N LEU A 48 0.67 11.29 0.01
CA LEU A 48 1.01 12.55 -0.68
C LEU A 48 -0.21 13.45 -0.91
N GLY A 49 -1.43 12.92 -0.73
CA GLY A 49 -2.64 13.66 -1.03
C GLY A 49 -2.88 13.80 -2.54
N ASP A 50 -3.60 14.85 -2.89
CA ASP A 50 -3.85 15.23 -4.29
C ASP A 50 -2.64 16.02 -4.80
N VAL A 51 -1.96 15.47 -5.82
CA VAL A 51 -0.78 16.06 -6.44
C VAL A 51 -1.11 16.48 -7.87
N ASP A 52 -0.85 17.75 -8.16
CA ASP A 52 -1.04 18.33 -9.48
C ASP A 52 0.21 18.16 -10.32
N LEU A 53 0.05 17.78 -11.59
CA LEU A 53 1.13 17.78 -12.59
C LEU A 53 2.43 17.11 -12.10
N ILE A 54 2.32 15.90 -11.56
CA ILE A 54 3.50 15.12 -11.20
C ILE A 54 4.04 14.35 -12.40
N ASP A 55 5.35 14.45 -12.62
CA ASP A 55 6.06 13.48 -13.45
C ASP A 55 6.25 12.20 -12.64
N GLU A 56 5.28 11.28 -12.79
CA GLU A 56 5.30 10.00 -12.08
C GLU A 56 6.55 9.18 -12.40
N ALA A 57 7.09 9.27 -13.62
CA ALA A 57 8.29 8.54 -14.00
C ALA A 57 9.49 9.04 -13.18
N SER A 58 9.66 10.36 -13.09
CA SER A 58 10.70 10.97 -12.24
C SER A 58 10.52 10.61 -10.75
N LEU A 59 9.30 10.56 -10.24
CA LEU A 59 9.05 10.13 -8.85
C LEU A 59 9.45 8.67 -8.64
N VAL A 60 9.10 7.77 -9.57
CA VAL A 60 9.45 6.35 -9.49
C VAL A 60 10.97 6.16 -9.55
N GLU A 61 11.67 6.88 -10.42
CA GLU A 61 13.13 6.84 -10.50
C GLU A 61 13.79 7.33 -9.21
N ALA A 62 13.31 8.44 -8.65
CA ALA A 62 13.81 8.97 -7.38
C ALA A 62 13.60 7.97 -6.22
N LEU A 63 12.43 7.31 -6.17
CA LEU A 63 12.14 6.29 -5.17
C LEU A 63 13.01 5.04 -5.33
N ALA A 64 13.29 4.62 -6.56
CA ALA A 64 14.15 3.46 -6.84
C ALA A 64 15.62 3.69 -6.41
N ALA A 65 16.07 4.94 -6.34
CA ALA A 65 17.40 5.31 -5.88
C ALA A 65 17.54 5.35 -4.35
N VAL A 66 16.44 5.28 -3.60
CA VAL A 66 16.46 5.29 -2.13
C VAL A 66 17.06 3.97 -1.62
N PRO A 67 18.13 4.00 -0.81
CA PRO A 67 18.64 2.79 -0.19
C PRO A 67 17.60 2.19 0.76
N VAL A 68 17.24 0.93 0.54
CA VAL A 68 16.28 0.19 1.37
C VAL A 68 17.00 -0.96 2.07
N PRO A 69 17.74 -0.70 3.16
CA PRO A 69 18.35 -1.77 3.92
C PRO A 69 17.27 -2.68 4.49
N GLU A 70 17.57 -3.97 4.62
CA GLU A 70 16.66 -4.92 5.24
C GLU A 70 16.36 -4.48 6.68
N LEU A 71 15.07 -4.44 7.02
CA LEU A 71 14.63 -4.12 8.37
C LEU A 71 14.97 -5.31 9.29
N GLN A 72 15.93 -5.10 10.19
CA GLN A 72 16.24 -6.05 11.26
C GLN A 72 15.26 -5.80 12.42
N LEU A 73 14.38 -6.76 12.71
CA LEU A 73 13.38 -6.72 13.79
C LEU A 73 13.74 -7.65 14.94
#